data_AF-A0A6C0LF57-F1
#
_entry.id   AF-A0A6C0LF57-F1
#
_cell.length_a   1.000
_cell.length_b   1.000
_cell.length_c   1.000
_cell.angle_alpha   90.00
_cell.angle_beta   90.00
_cell.angle_gamma   90.00
#
_symmetry.space_group_name_H-M   'P 1'
#
loop_
_entity.id
_entity.type
_entity.pdbx_description
1 polymer ?
#
loop_
_entity_poly.entity_id
_entity_poly.type
_entity_poly.pdbx_seq_one_letter_code
_entity_poly.pdbx_strand_id
1 'polypeptide(L)'
;MHTYHYSKDMEFSGVFDVCFKTKKVKYERFIQFTKFKDLIYIEIKNAKGNARSIIIPFDDLLKNTYLKTYYDLSLQLTTHKNLVVEVEWTEYNRRSFNYEKKTSWYINTAYFNEDFYTAIRTIETDDYRCPYHINPNDLRNMDVSSVKDIERFFGVLNVRFEYEERRRFKDILEYTSLMLEYNVASIEKELEKISASQEDNKNIMVLLELNSKKEMNTDLFVILYRLVVSKEGQKKYVPVC
;
A
#
# COMPACT_ATOMS: atom_id res chain seq x y z
N MET A 1 -2.51 -8.64 -18.74
CA MET A 1 -2.92 -9.69 -17.78
C MET A 1 -2.23 -9.42 -16.46
N HIS A 2 -2.89 -9.66 -15.34
CA HIS A 2 -2.34 -9.48 -13.99
C HIS A 2 -2.02 -10.83 -13.37
N THR A 3 -0.77 -11.03 -12.95
CA THR A 3 -0.33 -12.22 -12.24
C THR A 3 0.13 -11.84 -10.84
N TYR A 4 -0.37 -12.55 -9.83
CA TYR A 4 -0.12 -12.27 -8.43
C TYR A 4 0.92 -13.25 -7.89
N HIS A 5 2.04 -12.72 -7.37
CA HIS A 5 3.16 -13.51 -6.88
C HIS A 5 3.29 -13.34 -5.37
N TYR A 6 3.08 -14.45 -4.65
CA TYR A 6 3.18 -14.47 -3.20
C TYR A 6 4.50 -15.08 -2.74
N SER A 7 5.17 -14.39 -1.82
CA SER A 7 6.49 -14.76 -1.31
C SER A 7 6.50 -14.78 0.22
N LYS A 8 6.67 -15.95 0.82
CA LYS A 8 6.67 -16.09 2.30
C LYS A 8 7.94 -15.54 2.96
N ASP A 9 9.03 -15.55 2.21
CA ASP A 9 10.39 -15.19 2.64
C ASP A 9 10.78 -13.75 2.28
N MET A 10 9.87 -12.99 1.66
CA MET A 10 10.12 -11.62 1.24
C MET A 10 9.03 -10.68 1.76
N GLU A 11 9.45 -9.48 2.10
CA GLU A 11 8.59 -8.38 2.52
C GLU A 11 8.85 -7.17 1.62
N PHE A 12 7.87 -6.87 0.79
CA PHE A 12 7.80 -5.75 -0.13
C PHE A 12 7.05 -4.59 0.52
N SER A 13 7.60 -3.38 0.44
CA SER A 13 6.91 -2.16 0.84
C SER A 13 7.46 -0.95 0.10
N GLY A 14 6.69 0.13 0.01
CA GLY A 14 7.19 1.38 -0.57
C GLY A 14 6.51 2.62 -0.03
N VAL A 15 7.21 3.74 -0.14
CA VAL A 15 6.64 5.08 -0.04
C VAL A 15 6.62 5.67 -1.43
N PHE A 16 5.45 6.10 -1.87
CA PHE A 16 5.25 6.63 -3.20
C PHE A 16 4.54 7.98 -3.13
N ASP A 17 5.06 8.96 -3.87
CA ASP A 17 4.54 10.33 -3.91
C ASP A 17 4.44 10.77 -5.38
N VAL A 18 3.24 11.21 -5.74
CA VAL A 18 2.89 11.64 -7.08
C VAL A 18 2.27 13.03 -7.00
N CYS A 19 2.76 13.93 -7.84
CA CYS A 19 2.13 15.22 -8.04
C CYS A 19 1.44 15.29 -9.39
N PHE A 20 0.16 15.69 -9.36
CA PHE A 20 -0.64 15.86 -10.55
C PHE A 20 -0.81 17.34 -10.88
N LYS A 21 -0.57 17.67 -12.15
CA LYS A 21 -1.07 18.89 -12.76
C LYS A 21 -2.30 18.51 -13.59
N THR A 22 -3.48 18.82 -13.06
CA THR A 22 -4.77 18.35 -13.57
C THR A 22 -4.86 16.82 -13.61
N LYS A 23 -4.60 16.19 -14.75
CA LYS A 23 -4.60 14.72 -14.93
C LYS A 23 -3.25 14.18 -15.43
N LYS A 24 -2.22 15.03 -15.46
CA LYS A 24 -0.88 14.65 -15.91
C LYS A 24 0.05 14.62 -14.73
N VAL A 25 0.80 13.53 -14.60
CA VAL A 25 1.88 13.44 -13.62
C VAL A 25 2.94 14.47 -13.94
N LYS A 26 3.17 15.37 -12.97
CA LYS A 26 4.18 16.41 -13.05
C LYS A 26 5.52 15.89 -12.56
N TYR A 27 5.50 15.15 -11.46
CA TYR A 27 6.63 14.39 -10.96
C TYR A 27 6.12 13.19 -10.16
N GLU A 28 6.99 12.20 -10.04
CA GLU A 28 6.81 11.05 -9.17
C GLU A 28 8.14 10.79 -8.44
N ARG A 29 8.07 10.40 -7.18
CA ARG A 29 9.21 9.97 -6.38
C ARG A 29 8.82 8.76 -5.57
N PHE A 30 9.74 7.82 -5.39
CA PHE A 30 9.50 6.67 -4.54
C PHE A 30 10.75 6.25 -3.79
N ILE A 31 10.52 5.59 -2.66
CA ILE A 31 11.48 4.73 -1.98
C ILE A 31 10.81 3.38 -1.79
N GLN A 32 11.37 2.36 -2.39
CA GLN A 32 10.87 1.00 -2.33
C GLN A 32 11.86 0.13 -1.56
N PHE A 33 11.31 -0.77 -0.76
CA PHE A 33 12.03 -1.68 0.09
C PHE A 33 11.60 -3.11 -0.20
N THR A 34 12.58 -4.00 -0.30
CA THR A 34 12.34 -5.44 -0.34
C THR A 34 13.27 -6.11 0.64
N LYS A 35 12.74 -6.52 1.79
CA LYS A 35 13.48 -7.28 2.80
C LYS A 35 13.42 -8.77 2.46
N PHE A 36 14.55 -9.44 2.56
CA PHE A 36 14.67 -10.88 2.34
C PHE A 36 15.87 -11.41 3.14
N LYS A 37 15.69 -12.51 3.87
CA LYS A 37 16.70 -12.99 4.84
C LYS A 37 17.13 -11.83 5.77
N ASP A 38 18.44 -11.63 5.95
CA ASP A 38 19.04 -10.54 6.73
C ASP A 38 19.45 -9.34 5.85
N LEU A 39 18.91 -9.26 4.64
CA LEU A 39 19.22 -8.24 3.64
C LEU A 39 18.00 -7.41 3.28
N ILE A 40 18.27 -6.24 2.72
CA ILE A 40 17.24 -5.36 2.18
C ILE A 40 17.73 -4.73 0.87
N TYR A 41 16.91 -4.88 -0.16
CA TYR A 41 17.00 -4.12 -1.38
C TYR A 41 16.27 -2.79 -1.19
N ILE A 42 16.92 -1.71 -1.59
CA ILE A 42 16.37 -0.35 -1.52
C ILE A 42 16.46 0.24 -2.91
N GLU A 43 15.35 0.78 -3.39
CA GLU A 43 15.31 1.49 -4.66
C GLU A 43 14.70 2.87 -4.48
N ILE A 44 15.38 3.89 -4.98
CA ILE A 44 15.03 5.29 -4.78
C ILE A 44 14.97 5.98 -6.12
N LYS A 45 13.81 6.57 -6.43
CA LYS A 45 13.61 7.45 -7.58
C LYS A 45 13.26 8.85 -7.11
N ASN A 46 13.97 9.85 -7.62
CA ASN A 46 13.65 11.25 -7.36
C ASN A 46 12.76 11.87 -8.44
N ALA A 47 12.23 13.06 -8.16
CA ALA A 47 11.37 13.83 -9.08
C ALA A 47 12.05 14.18 -10.44
N LYS A 48 13.38 14.08 -10.53
CA LYS A 48 14.14 14.28 -11.78
C LYS A 48 14.28 12.99 -12.60
N GLY A 49 13.65 11.89 -12.18
CA GLY A 49 13.69 10.59 -12.84
C GLY A 49 14.99 9.81 -12.62
N ASN A 50 15.87 10.24 -11.72
CA ASN A 50 17.08 9.47 -11.40
C ASN A 50 16.71 8.35 -10.43
N ALA A 51 16.91 7.11 -10.85
CA ALA A 51 16.77 5.93 -10.01
C ALA A 51 18.14 5.44 -9.52
N ARG A 52 18.18 4.92 -8.30
CA ARG A 52 19.34 4.23 -7.72
C ARG A 52 18.83 3.07 -6.89
N SER A 53 19.57 1.97 -6.91
CA SER A 53 19.27 0.83 -6.06
C SER A 53 20.51 0.30 -5.36
N ILE A 54 20.29 -0.41 -4.25
CA ILE A 54 21.34 -1.06 -3.48
C ILE A 54 20.78 -2.27 -2.73
N ILE A 55 21.64 -3.25 -2.45
CA ILE A 55 21.35 -4.35 -1.52
C ILE A 55 22.32 -4.24 -0.35
N ILE A 56 21.78 -4.08 0.86
CA ILE A 56 22.56 -3.92 2.08
C ILE A 56 22.10 -4.89 3.17
N PRO A 57 22.93 -5.17 4.19
CA PRO A 57 22.47 -5.78 5.42
C PRO A 57 21.33 -4.99 6.03
N PHE A 58 20.30 -5.68 6.52
CA PHE A 58 19.14 -5.01 7.12
C PHE A 58 19.53 -4.17 8.34
N ASP A 59 20.51 -4.64 9.12
CA ASP A 59 21.06 -3.89 10.26
C ASP A 59 21.67 -2.55 9.85
N ASP A 60 22.21 -2.42 8.64
CA ASP A 60 22.77 -1.16 8.15
C ASP A 60 21.67 -0.17 7.76
N LEU A 61 20.52 -0.64 7.28
CA LEU A 61 19.33 0.21 7.13
C LEU A 61 18.85 0.72 8.48
N LEU A 62 18.81 -0.13 9.51
CA LEU A 62 18.33 0.25 10.85
C LEU A 62 19.19 1.32 11.52
N LYS A 63 20.49 1.37 11.22
CA LYS A 63 21.41 2.42 11.69
C LYS A 63 21.18 3.77 11.00
N ASN A 64 20.58 3.77 9.81
CA ASN A 64 20.27 5.00 9.08
C ASN A 64 18.86 5.50 9.46
N THR A 65 18.79 6.52 10.32
CA THR A 65 17.52 7.04 10.85
C THR A 65 16.54 7.49 9.75
N TYR A 66 17.04 8.06 8.67
CA TYR A 66 16.23 8.49 7.54
C TYR A 66 15.59 7.31 6.79
N LEU A 67 16.41 6.35 6.34
CA LEU A 67 15.91 5.17 5.63
C LEU A 67 15.02 4.32 6.51
N LYS A 68 15.36 4.19 7.80
CA LYS A 68 14.50 3.54 8.79
C LYS A 68 13.13 4.20 8.88
N THR A 69 13.07 5.53 8.94
CA THR A 69 11.80 6.27 9.01
C THR A 69 10.94 6.00 7.77
N TYR A 70 11.53 6.03 6.58
CA TYR A 70 10.80 5.71 5.34
C TYR A 70 10.40 4.25 5.23
N TYR A 71 11.19 3.33 5.78
CA TYR A 71 10.84 1.92 5.87
C TYR A 71 9.67 1.68 6.84
N ASP A 72 9.68 2.31 8.01
CA ASP A 72 8.56 2.22 8.96
C ASP A 72 7.26 2.80 8.34
N LEU A 73 7.39 3.89 7.58
CA LEU A 73 6.28 4.50 6.83
C LEU A 73 5.77 3.58 5.71
N SER A 74 6.66 2.97 4.93
CA SER A 74 6.28 2.09 3.83
C SER A 74 5.51 0.86 4.31
N LEU A 75 5.86 0.33 5.48
CA LEU A 75 5.16 -0.79 6.08
C LEU A 75 3.70 -0.46 6.44
N GLN A 76 3.39 0.79 6.76
CA GLN A 76 2.02 1.19 7.06
C GLN A 76 1.20 1.41 5.77
N LEU A 77 1.83 1.92 4.72
CA LEU A 77 1.18 2.17 3.42
C LEU A 77 0.94 0.89 2.61
N THR A 78 1.72 -0.17 2.87
CA THR A 78 1.64 -1.43 2.11
C THR A 78 0.80 -2.48 2.84
N THR A 79 -0.38 -2.79 2.28
CA THR A 79 -1.35 -3.74 2.84
C THR A 79 -0.85 -5.18 2.78
N HIS A 80 -0.43 -5.65 1.60
CA HIS A 80 -0.02 -7.04 1.37
C HIS A 80 1.48 -7.13 1.11
N LYS A 81 2.25 -7.10 2.19
CA LYS A 81 3.72 -7.02 2.12
C LYS A 81 4.39 -8.24 1.50
N ASN A 82 3.71 -9.36 1.39
CA ASN A 82 4.26 -10.58 0.81
C ASN A 82 3.79 -10.80 -0.64
N LEU A 83 3.18 -9.79 -1.24
CA LEU A 83 2.57 -9.85 -2.56
C LEU A 83 3.25 -8.83 -3.49
N VAL A 84 3.65 -9.30 -4.67
CA VAL A 84 4.03 -8.45 -5.79
C VAL A 84 3.20 -8.81 -7.00
N VAL A 85 2.91 -7.83 -7.85
CA VAL A 85 2.04 -8.00 -9.00
C VAL A 85 2.84 -7.80 -10.27
N GLU A 86 2.70 -8.75 -11.17
CA GLU A 86 3.23 -8.70 -12.51
C GLU A 86 2.12 -8.32 -13.47
N VAL A 87 2.40 -7.37 -14.36
CA VAL A 87 1.50 -7.04 -15.47
C VAL A 87 2.22 -7.27 -16.77
N GLU A 88 1.59 -8.04 -17.63
CA GLU A 88 2.05 -8.29 -18.99
C GLU A 88 1.19 -7.51 -19.99
N TRP A 89 1.85 -6.85 -20.93
CA TRP A 89 1.23 -6.20 -22.08
C TRP A 89 2.10 -6.36 -23.33
N THR A 90 1.49 -6.14 -24.49
CA THR A 90 2.19 -6.13 -25.78
C THR A 90 2.37 -4.69 -26.24
N GLU A 91 3.59 -4.32 -26.60
CA GLU A 91 3.90 -3.02 -27.19
C GLU A 91 4.39 -3.23 -28.62
N TYR A 92 3.87 -2.43 -29.55
CA TYR A 92 4.37 -2.45 -30.92
C TYR A 92 5.73 -1.75 -30.99
N ASN A 93 6.79 -2.52 -31.25
CA ASN A 93 8.11 -1.97 -31.45
C ASN A 93 8.26 -1.49 -32.90
N ARG A 94 8.23 -0.17 -33.09
CA ARG A 94 8.37 0.47 -34.40
C ARG A 94 9.72 0.23 -35.08
N ARG A 95 10.78 -0.12 -34.33
CA ARG A 95 12.11 -0.35 -34.89
C ARG A 95 12.25 -1.75 -35.48
N SER A 96 11.65 -2.74 -34.83
CA SER A 96 11.66 -4.15 -35.27
C SER A 96 10.40 -4.54 -36.06
N PHE A 97 9.43 -3.62 -36.19
CA PHE A 97 8.11 -3.82 -36.81
C PHE A 97 7.33 -5.02 -36.23
N ASN A 98 7.62 -5.39 -34.98
CA ASN A 98 7.04 -6.55 -34.29
C ASN A 98 6.38 -6.15 -32.97
N TYR A 99 5.47 -7.01 -32.49
CA TYR A 99 4.94 -6.90 -31.13
C TYR A 99 5.87 -7.56 -30.14
N GLU A 100 6.30 -6.81 -29.13
CA GLU A 100 7.14 -7.31 -28.05
C GLU A 100 6.29 -7.45 -26.79
N LYS A 101 6.43 -8.60 -26.11
CA LYS A 101 5.85 -8.82 -24.81
C LYS A 101 6.68 -8.06 -23.78
N LYS A 102 6.03 -7.20 -23.01
CA LYS A 102 6.63 -6.42 -21.93
C LYS A 102 5.99 -6.80 -20.60
N THR A 103 6.81 -6.70 -19.56
CA THR A 103 6.44 -7.04 -18.20
C THR A 103 6.86 -5.90 -17.28
N SER A 104 5.96 -5.51 -16.37
CA SER A 104 6.24 -4.61 -15.24
C SER A 104 5.84 -5.29 -13.96
N TRP A 105 6.57 -4.94 -12.91
CA TRP A 105 6.35 -5.42 -11.55
C TRP A 105 6.00 -4.24 -10.66
N TYR A 106 5.08 -4.42 -9.72
CA TYR A 106 4.75 -3.39 -8.74
C TYR A 106 4.18 -3.97 -7.45
N ILE A 107 4.28 -3.18 -6.39
CA ILE A 107 3.58 -3.44 -5.14
C ILE A 107 2.31 -2.60 -5.03
N ASN A 108 1.31 -3.16 -4.36
CA ASN A 108 0.10 -2.43 -4.01
C ASN A 108 0.35 -1.66 -2.71
N THR A 109 0.55 -0.36 -2.82
CA THR A 109 0.80 0.55 -1.70
C THR A 109 -0.06 1.79 -1.86
N ALA A 110 -0.57 2.30 -0.74
CA ALA A 110 -1.11 3.64 -0.73
C ALA A 110 -0.01 4.66 -1.07
N TYR A 111 -0.39 5.79 -1.65
CA TYR A 111 0.53 6.83 -2.10
C TYR A 111 0.05 8.23 -1.71
N PHE A 112 1.03 9.12 -1.57
CA PHE A 112 0.78 10.55 -1.38
C PHE A 112 0.45 11.19 -2.73
N ASN A 113 -0.71 11.82 -2.81
CA ASN A 113 -1.14 12.60 -3.97
C ASN A 113 -1.03 14.08 -3.63
N GLU A 114 -0.26 14.85 -4.41
CA GLU A 114 -0.19 16.31 -4.33
C GLU A 114 -0.84 16.97 -5.56
N ASP A 115 -1.82 17.84 -5.33
CA ASP A 115 -2.33 18.72 -6.39
C ASP A 115 -1.36 19.88 -6.64
N PHE A 116 -0.87 20.00 -7.88
CA PHE A 116 0.16 20.98 -8.25
C PHE A 116 -0.24 22.44 -8.03
N TYR A 117 -1.54 22.77 -8.08
CA TYR A 117 -2.00 24.15 -8.02
C TYR A 117 -2.30 24.59 -6.58
N THR A 118 -2.85 23.69 -5.78
CA THR A 118 -3.27 23.95 -4.41
C THR A 118 -2.25 23.53 -3.37
N ALA A 119 -1.29 22.67 -3.75
CA ALA A 119 -0.37 21.98 -2.86
C ALA A 119 -1.06 21.19 -1.74
N ILE A 120 -2.34 20.85 -1.92
CA ILE A 120 -3.07 19.96 -1.01
C ILE A 120 -2.53 18.55 -1.23
N ARG A 121 -2.24 17.86 -0.12
CA ARG A 121 -1.80 16.48 -0.10
C ARG A 121 -2.85 15.57 0.52
N THR A 122 -3.03 14.40 -0.08
CA THR A 122 -3.91 13.33 0.42
C THR A 122 -3.22 11.98 0.29
N ILE A 123 -3.77 10.96 0.96
CA ILE A 123 -3.36 9.57 0.75
C ILE A 123 -4.45 8.86 -0.05
N GLU A 124 -4.04 8.21 -1.13
CA GLU A 124 -4.91 7.45 -2.01
C GLU A 124 -4.45 5.98 -2.12
N THR A 125 -5.40 5.09 -2.37
CA THR A 125 -5.15 3.63 -2.48
C THR A 125 -5.33 3.10 -3.91
N ASP A 126 -5.82 3.94 -4.82
CA ASP A 126 -6.36 3.50 -6.10
C ASP A 126 -5.50 4.01 -7.28
N ASP A 127 -5.49 3.29 -8.39
CA ASP A 127 -4.86 3.65 -9.68
C ASP A 127 -3.33 3.68 -9.78
N TYR A 128 -2.58 4.09 -8.75
CA TYR A 128 -1.14 4.25 -8.86
C TYR A 128 -0.34 3.19 -8.10
N ARG A 129 0.61 2.57 -8.81
CA ARG A 129 1.35 1.39 -8.37
C ARG A 129 2.83 1.74 -8.28
N CYS A 130 3.49 1.39 -7.18
CA CYS A 130 4.93 1.63 -7.02
C CYS A 130 5.71 0.59 -7.86
N PRO A 131 6.41 1.03 -8.93
CA PRO A 131 7.01 0.11 -9.88
C PRO A 131 8.40 -0.38 -9.44
N TYR A 132 8.73 -1.62 -9.79
CA TYR A 132 10.11 -2.11 -9.79
C TYR A 132 10.77 -1.88 -11.14
N HIS A 133 12.08 -1.57 -11.12
CA HIS A 133 12.91 -1.61 -12.33
C HIS A 133 13.62 -2.95 -12.55
N ILE A 134 13.43 -3.91 -11.63
CA ILE A 134 13.96 -5.27 -11.70
C ILE A 134 12.83 -6.30 -11.56
N ASN A 135 13.08 -7.56 -11.93
CA ASN A 135 12.23 -8.66 -11.49
C ASN A 135 12.51 -8.94 -10.01
N PRO A 136 11.53 -8.78 -9.10
CA PRO A 136 11.74 -8.97 -7.67
C PRO A 136 12.21 -10.39 -7.31
N ASN A 137 11.90 -11.39 -8.15
CA ASN A 137 12.34 -12.77 -7.93
C ASN A 137 13.86 -12.95 -8.10
N ASP A 138 14.52 -12.06 -8.85
CA ASP A 138 15.96 -12.14 -9.10
C ASP A 138 16.79 -11.72 -7.87
N LEU A 139 16.19 -10.98 -6.94
CA LEU A 139 16.85 -10.47 -5.72
C LEU A 139 17.51 -11.56 -4.88
N ARG A 140 16.97 -12.78 -4.88
CA ARG A 140 17.52 -13.91 -4.10
C ARG A 140 18.93 -14.31 -4.52
N ASN A 141 19.27 -14.01 -5.77
CA ASN A 141 20.54 -14.40 -6.39
C ASN A 141 21.49 -13.20 -6.53
N MET A 142 21.09 -12.02 -6.08
CA MET A 142 21.92 -10.82 -6.17
C MET A 142 22.84 -10.70 -4.96
N ASP A 143 24.09 -10.32 -5.22
CA ASP A 143 25.10 -10.12 -4.19
C ASP A 143 24.82 -8.84 -3.38
N VAL A 144 25.25 -8.87 -2.12
CA VAL A 144 25.31 -7.69 -1.27
C VAL A 144 26.26 -6.68 -1.89
N SER A 145 25.90 -5.40 -1.84
CA SER A 145 26.73 -4.33 -2.37
C SER A 145 28.03 -4.18 -1.57
N SER A 146 29.11 -3.80 -2.25
CA SER A 146 30.40 -3.61 -1.57
C SER A 146 30.32 -2.46 -0.56
N VAL A 147 31.16 -2.48 0.47
CA VAL A 147 31.22 -1.41 1.49
C VAL A 147 31.36 -0.03 0.84
N LYS A 148 32.19 0.08 -0.21
CA LYS A 148 32.38 1.32 -0.96
C LYS A 148 31.11 1.78 -1.69
N ASP A 149 30.32 0.85 -2.22
CA ASP A 149 29.04 1.18 -2.88
C ASP A 149 27.99 1.60 -1.87
N ILE A 150 27.97 0.97 -0.69
CA ILE A 150 27.12 1.35 0.45
C ILE A 150 27.46 2.76 0.92
N GLU A 151 28.73 3.05 1.17
CA GLU A 151 29.21 4.38 1.55
C GLU A 151 28.87 5.42 0.49
N ARG A 152 29.04 5.10 -0.80
CA ARG A 152 28.67 6.00 -1.89
C ARG A 152 27.17 6.24 -1.96
N PHE A 153 26.36 5.20 -1.75
CA PHE A 153 24.92 5.32 -1.75
C PHE A 153 24.44 6.20 -0.60
N PHE A 154 24.93 5.98 0.62
CA PHE A 154 24.64 6.83 1.77
C PHE A 154 25.19 8.25 1.61
N GLY A 155 26.39 8.43 1.05
CA GLY A 155 26.93 9.75 0.77
C GLY A 155 26.12 10.51 -0.28
N VAL A 156 25.61 9.84 -1.31
CA VAL A 156 24.73 10.48 -2.29
C VAL A 156 23.34 10.74 -1.73
N LEU A 157 22.84 9.87 -0.85
CA LEU A 157 21.69 10.19 -0.03
C LEU A 157 22.04 11.46 0.72
N ASN A 158 22.87 11.44 1.75
CA ASN A 158 23.24 12.61 2.54
C ASN A 158 23.47 13.88 1.69
N VAL A 159 24.32 13.91 0.66
CA VAL A 159 24.54 15.15 -0.13
C VAL A 159 23.31 15.62 -0.93
N ARG A 160 22.66 14.73 -1.70
CA ARG A 160 21.49 15.14 -2.52
C ARG A 160 20.23 15.29 -1.67
N PHE A 161 20.22 14.69 -0.48
CA PHE A 161 19.08 14.53 0.39
C PHE A 161 19.12 15.46 1.62
N GLU A 162 20.29 15.88 2.11
CA GLU A 162 20.53 16.96 3.10
C GLU A 162 20.28 18.35 2.51
N TYR A 163 20.55 18.59 1.22
CA TYR A 163 20.15 19.87 0.60
C TYR A 163 18.62 20.06 0.61
N GLU A 164 17.88 18.96 0.78
CA GLU A 164 16.43 18.95 0.93
C GLU A 164 15.98 18.74 2.41
N GLU A 165 16.87 18.55 3.39
CA GLU A 165 16.51 18.23 4.80
C GLU A 165 15.59 19.27 5.44
N ARG A 166 15.78 20.57 5.17
CA ARG A 166 14.87 21.62 5.67
C ARG A 166 13.44 21.50 5.08
N ARG A 167 13.31 21.00 3.85
CA ARG A 167 12.00 20.72 3.23
C ARG A 167 11.45 19.36 3.67
N ARG A 168 12.31 18.43 4.10
CA ARG A 168 11.94 17.05 4.39
C ARG A 168 11.57 16.75 5.81
N PHE A 169 12.10 17.47 6.79
CA PHE A 169 11.52 17.40 8.14
C PHE A 169 10.04 17.81 8.09
N LYS A 170 9.72 18.79 7.23
CA LYS A 170 8.35 19.16 6.90
C LYS A 170 7.61 18.03 6.17
N ASP A 171 8.19 17.44 5.11
CA ASP A 171 7.55 16.32 4.41
C ASP A 171 7.30 15.11 5.32
N ILE A 172 8.23 14.71 6.18
CA ILE A 172 8.07 13.57 7.11
C ILE A 172 7.00 13.86 8.15
N LEU A 173 6.97 15.06 8.74
CA LEU A 173 5.92 15.45 9.68
C LEU A 173 4.55 15.47 9.00
N GLU A 174 4.48 16.02 7.78
CA GLU A 174 3.26 16.05 6.98
C GLU A 174 2.80 14.64 6.61
N TYR A 175 3.69 13.77 6.13
CA TYR A 175 3.40 12.37 5.86
C TYR A 175 2.91 11.64 7.11
N THR A 176 3.55 11.88 8.25
CA THR A 176 3.12 11.27 9.52
C THR A 176 1.72 11.74 9.92
N SER A 177 1.42 13.03 9.75
CA SER A 177 0.07 13.58 10.00
C SER A 177 -0.97 12.96 9.08
N LEU A 178 -0.71 12.95 7.77
CA LEU A 178 -1.60 12.35 6.77
C LEU A 178 -1.81 10.85 7.03
N MET A 179 -0.75 10.15 7.46
CA MET A 179 -0.85 8.74 7.84
C MET A 179 -1.73 8.52 9.07
N LEU A 180 -1.62 9.38 10.08
CA LEU A 180 -2.48 9.31 11.26
C LEU A 180 -3.94 9.51 10.85
N GLU A 181 -4.22 10.52 10.03
CA GLU A 181 -5.57 10.76 9.49
C GLU A 181 -6.09 9.56 8.69
N TYR A 182 -5.28 9.00 7.80
CA TYR A 182 -5.61 7.81 7.02
C TYR A 182 -5.90 6.58 7.89
N ASN A 183 -5.06 6.33 8.89
CA ASN A 183 -5.22 5.21 9.81
C ASN A 183 -6.46 5.40 10.70
N VAL A 184 -6.70 6.61 11.20
CA VAL A 184 -7.92 6.94 11.99
C VAL A 184 -9.16 6.70 11.13
N ALA A 185 -9.21 7.23 9.90
CA ALA A 185 -10.34 7.01 9.00
C ALA A 185 -10.55 5.53 8.66
N SER A 186 -9.48 4.74 8.57
CA SER A 186 -9.56 3.29 8.36
C SER A 186 -10.12 2.57 9.58
N ILE A 187 -9.68 2.95 10.79
CA ILE A 187 -10.19 2.42 12.06
C ILE A 187 -11.67 2.79 12.23
N GLU A 188 -12.06 4.03 11.97
CA GLU A 188 -13.45 4.49 12.04
C GLU A 188 -14.36 3.65 11.13
N LYS A 189 -13.95 3.40 9.88
CA LYS A 189 -14.71 2.53 8.97
C LYS A 189 -14.86 1.10 9.49
N GLU A 190 -13.82 0.52 10.09
CA GLU A 190 -13.92 -0.80 10.70
C GLU A 190 -14.79 -0.80 11.97
N LEU A 191 -14.72 0.25 12.78
CA LEU A 191 -15.58 0.44 13.95
C LEU A 191 -17.06 0.58 13.56
N GLU A 192 -17.38 1.31 12.50
CA GLU A 192 -18.74 1.42 11.97
C GLU A 192 -19.29 0.04 11.56
N LYS A 193 -18.47 -0.79 10.89
CA LYS A 193 -18.85 -2.17 10.54
C LYS A 193 -19.11 -3.03 11.78
N ILE A 194 -18.25 -2.93 12.79
CA ILE A 194 -18.42 -3.66 14.06
C ILE A 194 -19.71 -3.22 14.76
N SER A 195 -19.93 -1.91 14.87
CA SER A 195 -21.12 -1.33 15.50
C SER A 195 -22.41 -1.80 14.81
N ALA A 196 -22.46 -1.72 13.48
CA ALA A 196 -23.59 -2.22 12.69
C ALA A 196 -23.82 -3.72 12.93
N SER A 197 -22.75 -4.53 12.97
CA SER A 197 -22.87 -5.96 13.24
C SER A 197 -23.35 -6.27 14.66
N GLN A 198 -22.94 -5.49 15.66
CA GLN A 198 -23.39 -5.64 17.04
C GLN A 198 -24.88 -5.29 17.20
N GLU A 199 -25.33 -4.21 16.56
CA GLU A 199 -26.73 -3.81 16.55
C GLU A 199 -27.60 -4.87 15.86
N ASP A 200 -27.15 -5.40 14.73
CA ASP A 200 -27.82 -6.51 14.04
C ASP A 200 -27.96 -7.75 14.94
N ASN A 201 -26.88 -8.15 15.64
CA ASN A 201 -26.93 -9.29 16.56
C ASN A 201 -27.90 -9.05 17.72
N LYS A 202 -27.92 -7.83 18.27
CA LYS A 202 -28.86 -7.45 19.35
C LYS A 202 -30.31 -7.48 18.86
N ASN A 203 -30.58 -6.95 17.67
CA ASN A 203 -31.91 -6.96 17.07
C ASN A 203 -32.39 -8.39 16.81
N ILE A 204 -31.52 -9.30 16.36
CA ILE A 204 -31.84 -10.72 16.22
C ILE A 204 -32.19 -11.37 17.56
N MET A 205 -31.40 -11.13 18.61
CA MET A 205 -31.69 -11.68 19.93
C MET A 205 -33.04 -11.21 20.48
N VAL A 206 -33.36 -9.93 20.30
CA VAL A 206 -34.66 -9.36 20.68
C VAL A 206 -35.79 -10.00 19.87
N LEU A 207 -35.61 -10.19 18.55
CA LEU A 207 -36.61 -10.86 17.72
C LEU A 207 -36.85 -12.31 18.13
N LEU A 208 -35.78 -13.06 18.43
CA LEU A 208 -35.88 -14.45 18.91
C LEU A 208 -36.60 -14.52 20.26
N GLU A 209 -36.27 -13.61 21.19
CA GLU A 209 -36.94 -13.52 22.49
C GLU A 209 -38.43 -13.17 22.32
N LEU A 210 -38.75 -12.18 21.50
CA LEU A 210 -40.13 -11.82 21.18
C LEU A 210 -40.88 -13.00 20.55
N ASN A 211 -40.23 -13.76 19.65
CA ASN A 211 -40.84 -14.90 18.99
C ASN A 211 -41.20 -15.99 20.01
N SER A 212 -40.28 -16.27 20.94
CA SER A 212 -40.49 -17.24 22.02
C SER A 212 -41.61 -16.83 22.99
N LYS A 213 -41.78 -15.53 23.23
CA LYS A 213 -42.76 -14.98 24.18
C LYS A 213 -44.15 -14.75 23.59
N LYS A 214 -44.23 -14.52 22.28
CA LYS A 214 -45.46 -14.07 21.59
C LYS A 214 -45.96 -15.04 20.52
N GLU A 215 -45.26 -16.15 20.30
CA GLU A 215 -45.60 -17.15 19.28
C GLU A 215 -45.80 -16.47 17.91
N MET A 216 -44.83 -15.67 17.48
CA MET A 216 -44.95 -14.97 16.19
C MET A 216 -44.99 -16.00 15.04
N ASN A 217 -45.89 -15.78 14.09
CA ASN A 217 -45.84 -16.56 12.86
C ASN A 217 -44.60 -16.20 12.03
N THR A 218 -44.20 -17.11 11.16
CA THR A 218 -42.97 -16.99 10.36
C THR A 218 -42.96 -15.73 9.49
N ASP A 219 -44.09 -15.35 8.91
CA ASP A 219 -44.18 -14.18 8.03
C ASP A 219 -43.90 -12.88 8.77
N LEU A 220 -44.48 -12.72 9.97
CA LEU A 220 -44.26 -11.56 10.82
C LEU A 220 -42.81 -11.47 11.28
N PHE A 221 -42.21 -12.62 11.65
CA PHE A 221 -40.80 -12.67 12.01
C PHE A 221 -39.91 -12.21 10.85
N VAL A 222 -40.16 -12.69 9.62
CA VAL A 222 -39.40 -12.32 8.42
C VAL A 222 -39.56 -10.83 8.09
N ILE A 223 -40.76 -10.27 8.22
CA ILE A 223 -41.00 -8.84 8.01
C ILE A 223 -40.19 -8.02 9.01
N LEU A 224 -40.28 -8.32 10.30
CA LEU A 224 -39.55 -7.59 11.34
C LEU A 224 -38.04 -7.75 11.17
N TYR A 225 -37.56 -8.95 10.90
CA TYR A 225 -36.16 -9.24 10.58
C TYR A 225 -35.64 -8.36 9.44
N ARG A 226 -36.40 -8.23 8.34
CA ARG A 226 -36.02 -7.37 7.20
C ARG A 226 -36.02 -5.88 7.54
N LEU A 227 -36.80 -5.45 8.54
CA LEU A 227 -36.91 -4.07 8.97
C LEU A 227 -35.80 -3.66 9.95
N VAL A 228 -35.41 -4.55 10.88
CA VAL A 228 -34.49 -4.20 11.98
C VAL A 228 -33.09 -4.79 11.86
N VAL A 229 -32.87 -5.73 10.93
CA VAL A 229 -31.54 -6.26 10.63
C VAL A 229 -31.06 -5.69 9.29
N SER A 230 -29.85 -5.16 9.24
CA SER A 230 -29.25 -4.60 8.03
C SER A 230 -29.13 -5.65 6.92
N LYS A 231 -29.02 -5.23 5.66
CA LYS A 231 -28.85 -6.15 4.51
C LYS A 231 -27.61 -7.04 4.67
N GLU A 232 -26.54 -6.52 5.25
CA GLU A 232 -25.30 -7.25 5.52
C GLU A 232 -25.50 -8.28 6.64
N GLY A 233 -26.17 -7.89 7.73
CA GLY A 233 -26.58 -8.81 8.78
C GLY A 233 -27.49 -9.93 8.25
N GLN A 234 -28.38 -9.60 7.32
CA GLN A 234 -29.28 -10.57 6.69
C GLN A 234 -28.51 -11.67 5.95
N LYS A 235 -27.43 -11.32 5.22
CA LYS A 235 -26.58 -12.26 4.49
C LYS A 235 -25.91 -13.30 5.41
N LYS A 236 -25.62 -12.94 6.66
CA LYS A 236 -24.93 -13.82 7.63
C LYS A 236 -25.76 -15.05 8.03
N TYR A 237 -27.10 -14.96 7.94
CA TYR A 237 -28.02 -16.01 8.38
C TYR A 237 -28.88 -16.57 7.23
N VAL A 238 -28.49 -16.33 5.97
CA VAL A 238 -29.09 -17.01 4.83
C VAL A 238 -28.63 -18.47 4.86
N PRO A 239 -29.53 -19.46 4.75
CA PRO A 239 -29.12 -20.86 4.65
C PRO A 239 -28.24 -21.05 3.42
N VAL A 240 -27.08 -21.69 3.60
CA VAL A 240 -26.31 -22.18 2.46
C VAL A 240 -27.09 -23.35 1.87
N CYS A 241 -27.71 -23.14 0.70
CA CYS A 241 -28.34 -24.19 -0.09
C CYS A 241 -27.30 -25.03 -0.83
#